data_AF-A0A6P5GJN8-F1
#
_entry.id   AF-A0A6P5GJN8-F1
#
_cell.length_a   1.000
_cell.length_b   1.000
_cell.length_c   1.000
_cell.angle_alpha   90.00
_cell.angle_beta   90.00
_cell.angle_gamma   90.00
#
_symmetry.space_group_name_H-M   'P 1'
#
loop_
_entity.id
_entity.type
_entity.pdbx_description
1 polymer ?
#
loop_
_entity_poly.entity_id
_entity_poly.type
_entity_poly.pdbx_seq_one_letter_code
_entity_poly.pdbx_strand_id
1 'polypeptide(L)'
;MALGVLGPSSSSSSFSPYLFLPFRRPSPSLSPSHLLFPLEGSSPARSSSRSSPLMAAEVSSPSSRSIPSSVPSLLVFSGGTAFNGVVEELKKVTTRVAHVLPVSDDGGSTAEIVRVLGGPAVGDIRSRCLRLSDESTSEALAVRTLLGHRLPLDSSEAKLEWYKIVEGEHSLWDGVSRPYRETIRAFLAYFQNQILRRSDESFCFSNGSIGNFFFAGARIFFQSLDAAIFLFSRVSEIPRESLVLPVISTNDRLTLGCELWDGTIIRGQNEISHPTNGRTEPINKDSASCSALPSRIRRVFYMSSEGSNLLHEVFPEANPTVLEQLSKVDCIVYAMGSLYTSICPSLVLHGIGESIASRAIPKVLLLNGSHDRETAGLSASGFVTAITDALNRTYGDPVKSLKNPPSDYINALLVPRDGRVPVDIECLAAQGIFRAVNVDSLRDPKVGIIFDPKSLINVLTNLVCEQRLL
;
A
#
# COMPACT_ATOMS: atom_id res chain seq x y z
N MET A 1 29.51 -64.32 0.24
CA MET A 1 29.84 -65.54 -0.53
C MET A 1 28.52 -66.16 -0.94
N ALA A 2 28.02 -65.89 -2.15
CA ALA A 2 28.37 -66.54 -3.44
C ALA A 2 27.75 -67.95 -3.52
N LEU A 3 26.99 -68.41 -4.53
CA LEU A 3 26.57 -68.00 -5.90
C LEU A 3 25.29 -68.85 -6.21
N GLY A 4 24.25 -68.39 -6.92
CA GLY A 4 24.12 -68.31 -8.40
C GLY A 4 23.53 -69.62 -8.98
N VAL A 5 22.67 -69.75 -10.00
CA VAL A 5 22.06 -68.93 -11.07
C VAL A 5 20.96 -69.84 -11.71
N LEU A 6 19.86 -69.27 -12.24
CA LEU A 6 19.26 -69.50 -13.59
C LEU A 6 17.80 -68.97 -13.65
N GLY A 7 17.55 -67.97 -14.51
CA GLY A 7 16.21 -67.60 -15.02
C GLY A 7 15.98 -68.15 -16.43
N PRO A 8 15.19 -67.51 -17.31
CA PRO A 8 13.91 -66.82 -17.13
C PRO A 8 12.82 -67.36 -18.11
N SER A 9 11.56 -66.94 -17.97
CA SER A 9 10.55 -67.12 -19.03
C SER A 9 9.67 -65.87 -19.20
N SER A 10 9.72 -65.36 -20.43
CA SER A 10 8.92 -64.27 -21.00
C SER A 10 7.68 -64.83 -21.69
N SER A 11 6.54 -64.14 -21.57
CA SER A 11 5.39 -64.32 -22.49
C SER A 11 4.87 -62.97 -22.97
N SER A 12 4.64 -62.92 -24.28
CA SER A 12 4.23 -61.81 -25.12
C SER A 12 2.78 -62.01 -25.59
N SER A 13 2.06 -60.92 -25.84
CA SER A 13 0.95 -60.77 -26.81
C SER A 13 0.24 -59.43 -26.56
N SER A 14 -0.32 -58.68 -27.50
CA SER A 14 -0.09 -58.45 -28.92
C SER A 14 -1.01 -57.27 -29.30
N PHE A 15 -0.46 -56.25 -29.94
CA PHE A 15 -1.15 -55.05 -30.41
C PHE A 15 -1.83 -55.27 -31.77
N SER A 16 -3.00 -54.65 -31.99
CA SER A 16 -3.38 -54.10 -33.31
C SER A 16 -4.44 -52.98 -33.19
N PRO A 17 -4.55 -52.07 -34.18
CA PRO A 17 -4.95 -50.68 -33.99
C PRO A 17 -6.32 -50.32 -34.61
N TYR A 18 -6.95 -49.23 -34.14
CA TYR A 18 -7.96 -48.51 -34.93
C TYR A 18 -7.78 -46.99 -34.84
N LEU A 19 -7.40 -46.46 -36.01
CA LEU A 19 -7.57 -45.16 -36.66
C LEU A 19 -8.08 -43.92 -35.89
N PHE A 20 -7.27 -42.87 -36.06
CA PHE A 20 -7.51 -41.45 -35.85
C PHE A 20 -8.53 -40.84 -36.84
N LEU A 21 -9.38 -39.94 -36.35
CA LEU A 21 -9.98 -38.83 -37.11
C LEU A 21 -9.96 -37.54 -36.25
N PRO A 22 -9.60 -36.36 -36.80
CA PRO A 22 -9.42 -35.13 -36.03
C PRO A 22 -10.71 -34.29 -35.99
N PHE A 23 -11.07 -33.78 -34.81
CA PHE A 23 -12.12 -32.78 -34.65
C PHE A 23 -11.61 -31.37 -35.01
N ARG A 24 -12.31 -30.74 -35.96
CA ARG A 24 -12.11 -29.37 -36.48
C ARG A 24 -12.52 -28.30 -35.45
N ARG A 25 -11.76 -27.21 -35.40
CA ARG A 25 -12.13 -25.92 -34.78
C ARG A 25 -13.32 -25.27 -35.50
N PRO A 26 -14.22 -24.55 -34.80
CA PRO A 26 -15.11 -23.60 -35.45
C PRO A 26 -14.52 -22.17 -35.41
N SER A 27 -14.46 -21.53 -36.58
CA SER A 27 -14.25 -20.08 -36.76
C SER A 27 -15.59 -19.32 -36.68
N PRO A 28 -15.62 -18.06 -36.22
CA PRO A 28 -16.83 -17.26 -36.16
C PRO A 28 -16.97 -16.37 -37.41
N SER A 29 -18.13 -16.38 -38.05
CA SER A 29 -18.58 -15.30 -38.91
C SER A 29 -20.10 -15.39 -39.06
N LEU A 30 -20.83 -14.34 -38.68
CA LEU A 30 -22.00 -13.82 -39.40
C LEU A 30 -22.49 -12.53 -38.72
N SER A 31 -22.69 -11.53 -39.56
CA SER A 31 -23.08 -10.13 -39.32
C SER A 31 -24.55 -9.95 -38.90
N PRO A 32 -24.92 -8.85 -38.23
CA PRO A 32 -26.31 -8.57 -37.87
C PRO A 32 -27.03 -7.79 -38.98
N SER A 33 -28.13 -8.35 -39.48
CA SER A 33 -29.09 -7.67 -40.34
C SER A 33 -30.32 -7.21 -39.55
N HIS A 34 -30.66 -5.95 -39.78
CA HIS A 34 -31.78 -5.14 -39.31
C HIS A 34 -33.13 -5.86 -39.18
N LEU A 35 -33.84 -5.58 -38.09
CA LEU A 35 -35.29 -5.78 -37.97
C LEU A 35 -35.99 -4.43 -37.79
N LEU A 36 -36.70 -4.04 -38.85
CA LEU A 36 -37.66 -2.95 -38.94
C LEU A 36 -39.01 -3.40 -38.37
N PHE A 37 -39.71 -2.51 -37.67
CA PHE A 37 -41.14 -2.62 -37.37
C PHE A 37 -41.94 -1.48 -38.04
N PRO A 38 -43.24 -1.67 -38.33
CA PRO A 38 -43.95 -0.95 -39.38
C PRO A 38 -44.60 0.36 -38.92
N LEU A 39 -44.76 1.26 -39.89
CA LEU A 39 -45.51 2.51 -39.83
C LEU A 39 -46.99 2.28 -40.13
N GLU A 40 -47.88 2.74 -39.26
CA GLU A 40 -49.24 3.14 -39.62
C GLU A 40 -49.52 4.53 -39.04
N GLY A 41 -50.04 5.41 -39.89
CA GLY A 41 -50.40 6.78 -39.54
C GLY A 41 -51.90 6.96 -39.38
N SER A 42 -52.29 7.89 -38.50
CA SER A 42 -53.49 8.71 -38.67
C SER A 42 -53.45 9.89 -37.68
N SER A 43 -53.71 11.09 -38.20
CA SER A 43 -54.03 12.30 -37.41
C SER A 43 -55.56 12.50 -37.40
N PRO A 44 -56.15 13.26 -36.47
CA PRO A 44 -56.22 14.71 -36.67
C PRO A 44 -56.15 15.62 -35.42
N ALA A 45 -55.86 16.89 -35.73
CA ALA A 45 -55.84 18.15 -34.98
C ALA A 45 -56.91 18.40 -33.89
N ARG A 46 -56.55 19.14 -32.82
CA ARG A 46 -56.79 20.60 -32.66
C ARG A 46 -56.43 21.14 -31.25
N SER A 47 -55.50 22.11 -31.25
CA SER A 47 -55.41 23.36 -30.47
C SER A 47 -55.92 23.46 -29.01
N SER A 48 -55.04 23.90 -28.10
CA SER A 48 -55.18 25.24 -27.50
C SER A 48 -53.85 25.74 -26.90
N SER A 49 -53.61 27.02 -27.10
CA SER A 49 -52.41 27.81 -26.82
C SER A 49 -52.32 28.32 -25.39
N ARG A 50 -51.11 28.42 -24.83
CA ARG A 50 -50.55 29.66 -24.24
C ARG A 50 -49.14 29.39 -23.68
N SER A 51 -48.12 29.89 -24.37
CA SER A 51 -46.79 30.15 -23.83
C SER A 51 -46.50 31.64 -23.98
N SER A 52 -46.10 32.27 -22.87
CA SER A 52 -45.58 33.64 -22.84
C SER A 52 -44.10 33.58 -22.45
N PRO A 53 -43.27 34.53 -22.94
CA PRO A 53 -41.82 34.40 -22.95
C PRO A 53 -41.19 35.03 -21.71
N LEU A 54 -40.08 34.47 -21.22
CA LEU A 54 -39.22 35.12 -20.25
C LEU A 54 -37.78 35.15 -20.79
N MET A 55 -37.45 36.36 -21.26
CA MET A 55 -36.17 37.06 -21.30
C MET A 55 -34.92 36.25 -20.94
N ALA A 56 -33.99 36.23 -21.90
CA ALA A 56 -32.59 35.90 -21.71
C ALA A 56 -31.96 36.82 -20.67
N ALA A 57 -31.53 36.24 -19.55
CA ALA A 57 -30.56 36.83 -18.65
C ALA A 57 -29.21 36.17 -18.92
N GLU A 58 -28.29 36.90 -19.53
CA GLU A 58 -26.88 36.57 -19.55
C GLU A 58 -26.37 36.49 -18.11
N VAL A 59 -26.31 35.27 -17.56
CA VAL A 59 -25.55 35.02 -16.34
C VAL A 59 -24.11 34.90 -16.78
N SER A 60 -23.40 36.03 -16.72
CA SER A 60 -21.95 36.08 -16.73
C SER A 60 -21.43 35.01 -15.76
N SER A 61 -20.79 33.97 -16.31
CA SER A 61 -20.02 33.00 -15.54
C SER A 61 -19.09 33.77 -14.60
N PRO A 62 -19.11 33.54 -13.28
CA PRO A 62 -18.07 34.09 -12.45
C PRO A 62 -16.78 33.45 -12.94
N SER A 63 -15.94 34.25 -13.59
CA SER A 63 -14.54 33.97 -13.83
C SER A 63 -14.02 33.21 -12.61
N SER A 64 -13.58 31.98 -12.81
CA SER A 64 -12.95 31.18 -11.78
C SER A 64 -11.75 31.98 -11.27
N ARG A 65 -11.98 32.78 -10.23
CA ARG A 65 -10.93 33.40 -9.45
C ARG A 65 -10.16 32.22 -8.90
N SER A 66 -8.99 31.98 -9.47
CA SER A 66 -7.99 31.08 -8.92
C SER A 66 -7.80 31.48 -7.46
N ILE A 67 -8.33 30.67 -6.55
CA ILE A 67 -7.95 30.74 -5.14
C ILE A 67 -6.43 30.53 -5.16
N PRO A 68 -5.60 31.47 -4.70
CA PRO A 68 -4.20 31.17 -4.52
C PRO A 68 -4.16 30.10 -3.43
N SER A 69 -3.94 28.83 -3.78
CA SER A 69 -3.87 27.77 -2.77
C SER A 69 -2.55 27.91 -2.02
N SER A 70 -2.54 28.80 -1.03
CA SER A 70 -1.39 29.04 -0.14
C SER A 70 -0.98 27.77 0.61
N VAL A 71 -1.89 26.81 0.76
CA VAL A 71 -1.63 25.52 1.41
C VAL A 71 -1.04 24.50 0.43
N PRO A 72 0.16 23.94 0.68
CA PRO A 72 0.78 22.99 -0.22
C PRO A 72 0.07 21.63 -0.22
N SER A 73 0.07 20.97 -1.38
CA SER A 73 -0.35 19.57 -1.54
C SER A 73 0.87 18.65 -1.66
N LEU A 74 0.82 17.51 -0.97
CA LEU A 74 1.94 16.58 -0.86
C LEU A 74 1.53 15.19 -1.30
N LEU A 75 2.46 14.47 -1.94
CA LEU A 75 2.40 13.01 -2.04
C LEU A 75 3.50 12.42 -1.17
N VAL A 76 3.13 11.52 -0.27
CA VAL A 76 4.04 10.90 0.69
C VAL A 76 4.10 9.40 0.42
N PHE A 77 5.24 8.92 -0.09
CA PHE A 77 5.56 7.50 -0.06
C PHE A 77 5.94 7.14 1.37
N SER A 78 5.20 6.23 1.98
CA SER A 78 5.43 5.80 3.36
C SER A 78 5.13 4.31 3.51
N GLY A 79 5.46 3.74 4.67
CA GLY A 79 4.95 2.43 5.09
C GLY A 79 4.26 2.54 6.43
N GLY A 80 4.61 1.63 7.35
CA GLY A 80 4.00 1.47 8.66
C GLY A 80 4.17 2.64 9.63
N THR A 81 4.67 2.36 10.83
CA THR A 81 4.46 3.25 11.98
C THR A 81 5.37 4.47 12.03
N ALA A 82 6.50 4.48 11.31
CA ALA A 82 7.52 5.53 11.43
C ALA A 82 6.95 6.93 11.12
N PHE A 83 6.20 7.07 10.03
CA PHE A 83 5.56 8.33 9.67
C PHE A 83 4.32 8.68 10.53
N ASN A 84 3.82 7.76 11.37
CA ASN A 84 2.65 8.04 12.19
C ASN A 84 2.86 9.15 13.21
N GLY A 85 4.07 9.29 13.75
CA GLY A 85 4.40 10.31 14.74
C GLY A 85 4.34 11.74 14.21
N VAL A 86 4.39 11.93 12.89
CA VAL A 86 4.47 13.26 12.26
C VAL A 86 3.18 13.67 11.54
N VAL A 87 2.26 12.73 11.31
CA VAL A 87 0.99 13.01 10.62
C VAL A 87 0.11 14.00 11.37
N GLU A 88 0.08 13.95 12.71
CA GLU A 88 -0.73 14.92 13.48
C GLU A 88 -0.20 16.35 13.35
N GLU A 89 1.12 16.54 13.29
CA GLU A 89 1.70 17.86 13.04
C GLU A 89 1.50 18.28 11.58
N LEU A 90 1.59 17.35 10.61
CA LEU A 90 1.34 17.65 9.20
C LEU A 90 -0.09 18.12 8.95
N LYS A 91 -1.09 17.50 9.60
CA LYS A 91 -2.52 17.87 9.52
C LYS A 91 -2.78 19.32 9.92
N LYS A 92 -1.94 19.91 10.79
CA LYS A 92 -2.07 21.32 11.21
C LYS A 92 -1.64 22.30 10.11
N VAL A 93 -0.80 21.85 9.17
CA VAL A 93 -0.32 22.65 8.05
C VAL A 93 -1.17 22.40 6.81
N THR A 94 -1.47 21.13 6.51
CA THR A 94 -2.24 20.75 5.32
C THR A 94 -2.89 19.39 5.48
N THR A 95 -4.12 19.28 4.99
CA THR A 95 -4.83 17.99 4.83
C THR A 95 -4.75 17.49 3.38
N ARG A 96 -4.18 18.26 2.45
CA ARG A 96 -4.05 17.92 1.02
C ARG A 96 -2.89 16.96 0.79
N VAL A 97 -2.98 15.77 1.38
CA VAL A 97 -1.89 14.78 1.40
C VAL A 97 -2.37 13.46 0.82
N ALA A 98 -1.67 12.98 -0.21
CA ALA A 98 -1.82 11.62 -0.72
C ALA A 98 -0.78 10.70 -0.08
N HIS A 99 -1.21 9.86 0.86
CA HIS A 99 -0.37 8.86 1.51
C HIS A 99 -0.36 7.57 0.69
N VAL A 100 0.75 7.31 0.02
CA VAL A 100 0.95 6.12 -0.83
C VAL A 100 1.63 5.04 0.01
N LEU A 101 1.01 3.85 0.04
CA LEU A 101 1.42 2.74 0.92
C LEU A 101 1.56 1.43 0.13
N PRO A 102 2.54 0.58 0.47
CA PRO A 102 2.68 -0.75 -0.10
C PRO A 102 1.58 -1.69 0.39
N VAL A 103 1.36 -2.77 -0.37
CA VAL A 103 0.36 -3.83 -0.09
C VAL A 103 0.99 -5.21 0.10
N SER A 104 2.26 -5.24 0.53
CA SER A 104 3.07 -6.46 0.70
C SER A 104 3.31 -6.90 2.15
N ASP A 105 2.78 -6.18 3.15
CA ASP A 105 2.99 -6.50 4.57
C ASP A 105 2.44 -7.87 4.94
N ASP A 106 3.32 -8.78 5.35
CA ASP A 106 2.99 -10.15 5.72
C ASP A 106 3.15 -10.42 7.22
N GLY A 107 3.03 -9.38 8.07
CA GLY A 107 3.19 -9.45 9.53
C GLY A 107 1.92 -9.37 10.37
N GLY A 108 2.02 -9.87 11.60
CA GLY A 108 0.97 -9.83 12.62
C GLY A 108 -0.39 -10.33 12.12
N SER A 109 -1.47 -9.66 12.53
CA SER A 109 -2.83 -10.01 12.10
C SER A 109 -3.06 -9.94 10.58
N THR A 110 -2.22 -9.21 9.83
CA THR A 110 -2.32 -9.16 8.36
C THR A 110 -1.94 -10.53 7.78
N ALA A 111 -0.87 -11.15 8.28
CA ALA A 111 -0.41 -12.46 7.87
C ALA A 111 -1.51 -13.52 7.97
N GLU A 112 -2.22 -13.51 9.09
CA GLU A 112 -3.29 -14.47 9.38
C GLU A 112 -4.51 -14.29 8.47
N ILE A 113 -4.92 -13.04 8.21
CA ILE A 113 -5.96 -12.72 7.24
C ILE A 113 -5.58 -13.21 5.85
N VAL A 114 -4.36 -12.90 5.41
CA VAL A 114 -3.85 -13.29 4.09
C VAL A 114 -3.74 -14.81 3.97
N ARG A 115 -3.36 -15.52 5.04
CA ARG A 115 -3.28 -16.97 5.07
C ARG A 115 -4.66 -17.62 4.84
N VAL A 116 -5.66 -17.23 5.64
CA VAL A 116 -6.98 -17.89 5.63
C VAL A 116 -7.91 -17.38 4.52
N LEU A 117 -7.86 -16.09 4.22
CA LEU A 117 -8.80 -15.43 3.31
C LEU A 117 -8.15 -14.91 2.02
N GLY A 118 -6.82 -14.90 1.93
CA GLY A 118 -6.09 -14.37 0.78
C GLY A 118 -6.16 -12.85 0.63
N GLY A 119 -5.66 -12.39 -0.50
CA GLY A 119 -5.65 -10.99 -0.92
C GLY A 119 -4.48 -10.16 -0.41
N PRO A 120 -4.52 -8.83 -0.66
CA PRO A 120 -3.40 -7.94 -0.37
C PRO A 120 -3.26 -7.69 1.13
N ALA A 121 -2.07 -7.24 1.52
CA ALA A 121 -1.84 -6.75 2.86
C ALA A 121 -2.58 -5.43 3.11
N VAL A 122 -3.23 -5.30 4.27
CA VAL A 122 -4.02 -4.13 4.64
C VAL A 122 -3.48 -3.38 5.86
N GLY A 123 -2.45 -3.91 6.52
CA GLY A 123 -1.97 -3.44 7.82
C GLY A 123 -1.50 -1.98 7.81
N ASP A 124 -0.63 -1.61 6.86
CA ASP A 124 -0.11 -0.25 6.76
C ASP A 124 -1.19 0.75 6.33
N ILE A 125 -2.07 0.36 5.40
CA ILE A 125 -3.22 1.15 4.97
C ILE A 125 -4.15 1.42 6.15
N ARG A 126 -4.56 0.37 6.89
CA ARG A 126 -5.39 0.53 8.09
C ARG A 126 -4.69 1.41 9.14
N SER A 127 -3.39 1.24 9.34
CA SER A 127 -2.60 2.06 10.29
C SER A 127 -2.66 3.55 9.92
N ARG A 128 -2.50 3.88 8.64
CA ARG A 128 -2.60 5.26 8.15
C ARG A 128 -4.01 5.80 8.24
N CYS A 129 -5.02 5.03 7.81
CA CYS A 129 -6.42 5.44 7.91
C CYS A 129 -6.81 5.73 9.36
N LEU A 130 -6.42 4.85 10.28
CA LEU A 130 -6.62 5.07 11.70
C LEU A 130 -5.91 6.36 12.09
N ARG A 131 -4.61 6.54 11.82
CA ARG A 131 -3.89 7.77 12.21
C ARG A 131 -4.52 9.06 11.68
N LEU A 132 -5.18 9.03 10.52
CA LEU A 132 -5.86 10.19 9.95
C LEU A 132 -7.29 10.40 10.47
N SER A 133 -7.83 9.49 11.28
CA SER A 133 -9.19 9.56 11.78
C SER A 133 -9.46 10.83 12.56
N ASP A 134 -10.72 11.26 12.57
CA ASP A 134 -11.15 12.35 13.43
C ASP A 134 -10.97 11.99 14.92
N GLU A 135 -10.67 13.00 15.72
CA GLU A 135 -10.54 12.92 17.19
C GLU A 135 -11.31 14.05 17.88
N SER A 136 -12.12 14.81 17.13
CA SER A 136 -12.74 16.04 17.60
C SER A 136 -14.02 15.79 18.42
N THR A 137 -14.67 14.65 18.21
CA THR A 137 -15.90 14.26 18.92
C THR A 137 -15.70 13.00 19.75
N SER A 138 -16.55 12.83 20.78
CA SER A 138 -16.57 11.61 21.59
C SER A 138 -16.89 10.36 20.77
N GLU A 139 -17.75 10.49 19.76
CA GLU A 139 -18.08 9.39 18.86
C GLU A 139 -16.89 9.02 17.95
N ALA A 140 -16.21 10.01 17.37
CA ALA A 140 -15.01 9.77 16.55
C ALA A 140 -13.91 9.06 17.37
N LEU A 141 -13.70 9.47 18.62
CA LEU A 141 -12.79 8.81 19.55
C LEU A 141 -13.21 7.37 19.87
N ALA A 142 -14.52 7.10 20.05
CA ALA A 142 -15.04 5.76 20.29
C ALA A 142 -14.84 4.85 19.06
N VAL A 143 -15.15 5.34 17.85
CA VAL A 143 -14.93 4.61 16.59
C VAL A 143 -13.44 4.34 16.36
N ARG A 144 -12.58 5.34 16.60
CA ARG A 144 -11.12 5.19 16.56
C ARG A 144 -10.65 4.12 17.54
N THR A 145 -11.16 4.12 18.77
CA THR A 145 -10.80 3.13 19.79
C THR A 145 -11.20 1.73 19.36
N LEU A 146 -12.42 1.54 18.86
CA LEU A 146 -12.90 0.26 18.34
C LEU A 146 -12.03 -0.25 17.17
N LEU A 147 -11.78 0.57 16.15
CA LEU A 147 -11.00 0.15 14.97
C LEU A 147 -9.50 0.02 15.27
N GLY A 148 -8.99 0.75 16.26
CA GLY A 148 -7.62 0.66 16.75
C GLY A 148 -7.37 -0.52 17.70
N HIS A 149 -8.43 -1.17 18.18
CA HIS A 149 -8.33 -2.24 19.17
C HIS A 149 -7.57 -3.46 18.65
N ARG A 150 -6.78 -4.05 19.56
CA ARG A 150 -6.08 -5.31 19.35
C ARG A 150 -6.53 -6.32 20.40
N LEU A 151 -6.90 -7.50 19.92
CA LEU A 151 -7.29 -8.62 20.77
C LEU A 151 -6.12 -9.12 21.63
N PRO A 152 -6.41 -9.81 22.75
CA PRO A 152 -5.43 -10.46 23.60
C PRO A 152 -4.44 -11.36 22.85
N LEU A 153 -3.28 -11.60 23.45
CA LEU A 153 -2.30 -12.54 22.92
C LEU A 153 -2.77 -13.99 23.10
N ASP A 154 -3.44 -14.30 24.21
CA ASP A 154 -4.03 -15.62 24.43
C ASP A 154 -5.14 -15.90 23.41
N SER A 155 -5.06 -17.05 22.75
CA SER A 155 -5.95 -17.39 21.63
C SER A 155 -7.38 -17.65 22.07
N SER A 156 -7.59 -18.16 23.29
CA SER A 156 -8.92 -18.45 23.82
C SER A 156 -9.61 -17.17 24.28
N GLU A 157 -8.89 -16.29 24.97
CA GLU A 157 -9.37 -14.97 25.36
C GLU A 157 -9.68 -14.11 24.13
N ALA A 158 -8.77 -14.08 23.14
CA ALA A 158 -8.97 -13.34 21.90
C ALA A 158 -10.23 -13.79 21.14
N LYS A 159 -10.46 -15.11 21.07
CA LYS A 159 -11.65 -15.67 20.42
C LYS A 159 -12.94 -15.30 21.17
N LEU A 160 -12.92 -15.38 22.51
CA LEU A 160 -14.07 -15.00 23.34
C LEU A 160 -14.40 -13.52 23.19
N GLU A 161 -13.39 -12.66 23.25
CA GLU A 161 -13.56 -11.21 23.09
C GLU A 161 -14.06 -10.85 21.68
N TRP A 162 -13.50 -11.48 20.65
CA TRP A 162 -13.97 -11.32 19.27
C TRP A 162 -15.46 -11.63 19.13
N TYR A 163 -15.95 -12.73 19.71
CA TYR A 163 -17.38 -13.06 19.64
C TYR A 163 -18.26 -12.02 20.31
N LYS A 164 -17.89 -11.54 21.50
CA LYS A 164 -18.61 -10.44 22.17
C LYS A 164 -18.66 -9.17 21.32
N ILE A 165 -17.57 -8.85 20.60
CA ILE A 165 -17.52 -7.70 19.70
C ILE A 165 -18.47 -7.92 18.51
N VAL A 166 -18.43 -9.07 17.85
CA VAL A 166 -19.30 -9.39 16.70
C VAL A 166 -20.77 -9.48 17.09
N GLU A 167 -21.09 -9.93 18.31
CA GLU A 167 -22.45 -9.99 18.85
C GLU A 167 -22.98 -8.61 19.25
N GLY A 168 -22.10 -7.62 19.40
CA GLY A 168 -22.48 -6.26 19.77
C GLY A 168 -22.57 -6.03 21.29
N GLU A 169 -22.06 -6.96 22.09
CA GLU A 169 -22.16 -6.97 23.56
C GLU A 169 -20.91 -6.41 24.26
N HIS A 170 -19.81 -6.23 23.52
CA HIS A 170 -18.56 -5.70 24.08
C HIS A 170 -18.62 -4.19 24.34
N SER A 171 -17.96 -3.73 25.41
CA SER A 171 -17.90 -2.30 25.81
C SER A 171 -17.19 -1.40 24.79
N LEU A 172 -16.46 -1.97 23.82
CA LEU A 172 -15.89 -1.19 22.71
C LEU A 172 -16.95 -0.50 21.85
N TRP A 173 -18.22 -0.91 21.95
CA TRP A 173 -19.33 -0.24 21.28
C TRP A 173 -19.90 0.95 22.07
N ASP A 174 -19.42 1.20 23.29
CA ASP A 174 -19.82 2.34 24.11
C ASP A 174 -19.39 3.65 23.43
N GLY A 175 -20.32 4.59 23.30
CA GLY A 175 -20.08 5.85 22.59
C GLY A 175 -20.16 5.78 21.06
N VAL A 176 -20.27 4.57 20.47
CA VAL A 176 -20.51 4.39 19.03
C VAL A 176 -22.01 4.40 18.75
N SER A 177 -22.51 5.36 17.97
CA SER A 177 -23.94 5.45 17.67
C SER A 177 -24.45 4.26 16.85
N ARG A 178 -25.77 4.12 16.80
CA ARG A 178 -26.44 3.03 16.11
C ARG A 178 -26.07 2.95 14.61
N PRO A 179 -26.08 4.03 13.80
CA PRO A 179 -25.67 3.96 12.39
C PRO A 179 -24.24 3.45 12.19
N TYR A 180 -23.29 3.95 13.00
CA TYR A 180 -21.90 3.49 12.97
C TYR A 180 -21.78 2.02 13.37
N ARG A 181 -22.47 1.63 14.45
CA ARG A 181 -22.51 0.25 14.95
C ARG A 181 -23.05 -0.72 13.90
N GLU A 182 -24.19 -0.41 13.27
CA GLU A 182 -24.79 -1.24 12.22
C GLU A 182 -23.84 -1.37 11.01
N THR A 183 -23.19 -0.27 10.61
CA THR A 183 -22.26 -0.26 9.49
C THR A 183 -21.02 -1.11 9.77
N ILE A 184 -20.30 -0.84 10.86
CA ILE A 184 -19.04 -1.53 11.18
C ILE A 184 -19.30 -3.01 11.45
N ARG A 185 -20.32 -3.31 12.26
CA ARG A 185 -20.62 -4.69 12.66
C ARG A 185 -21.05 -5.56 11.48
N ALA A 186 -21.73 -5.01 10.47
CA ALA A 186 -22.10 -5.76 9.27
C ALA A 186 -20.86 -6.37 8.58
N PHE A 187 -19.77 -5.60 8.45
CA PHE A 187 -18.54 -6.10 7.84
C PHE A 187 -17.71 -7.00 8.77
N LEU A 188 -17.76 -6.79 10.09
CA LEU A 188 -17.15 -7.72 11.05
C LEU A 188 -17.87 -9.09 11.02
N ALA A 189 -19.20 -9.09 10.98
CA ALA A 189 -20.00 -10.31 10.84
C ALA A 189 -19.78 -11.00 9.50
N TYR A 190 -19.66 -10.22 8.40
CA TYR A 190 -19.31 -10.76 7.10
C TYR A 190 -17.92 -11.41 7.10
N PHE A 191 -16.91 -10.76 7.70
CA PHE A 191 -15.58 -11.32 7.87
C PHE A 191 -15.61 -12.64 8.65
N GLN A 192 -16.34 -12.70 9.77
CA GLN A 192 -16.55 -13.94 10.53
C GLN A 192 -17.17 -15.04 9.67
N ASN A 193 -18.19 -14.71 8.85
CA ASN A 193 -18.80 -15.68 7.96
C ASN A 193 -17.81 -16.21 6.91
N GLN A 194 -16.95 -15.36 6.35
CA GLN A 194 -15.93 -15.78 5.38
C GLN A 194 -14.92 -16.75 6.00
N ILE A 195 -14.52 -16.53 7.26
CA ILE A 195 -13.66 -17.46 7.99
C ILE A 195 -14.35 -18.82 8.16
N LEU A 196 -15.60 -18.83 8.62
CA LEU A 196 -16.34 -20.07 8.90
C LEU A 196 -16.60 -20.94 7.65
N ARG A 197 -16.50 -20.35 6.46
CA ARG A 197 -16.63 -21.08 5.18
C ARG A 197 -15.36 -21.81 4.75
N ARG A 198 -14.23 -21.59 5.44
CA ARG A 198 -12.98 -22.33 5.21
C ARG A 198 -12.98 -23.59 6.09
N SER A 199 -13.11 -24.77 5.47
CA SER A 199 -13.17 -26.06 6.18
C SER A 199 -11.80 -26.53 6.68
N ASP A 200 -10.73 -26.15 5.99
CA ASP A 200 -9.41 -26.77 6.14
C ASP A 200 -8.43 -25.90 6.94
N GLU A 201 -8.82 -24.69 7.32
CA GLU A 201 -7.98 -23.74 8.04
C GLU A 201 -8.70 -23.13 9.24
N SER A 202 -8.11 -23.26 10.43
CA SER A 202 -8.54 -22.51 11.61
C SER A 202 -8.00 -21.09 11.56
N PHE A 203 -8.79 -20.12 12.03
CA PHE A 203 -8.37 -18.72 12.17
C PHE A 203 -7.95 -18.42 13.61
N CYS A 204 -6.77 -17.81 13.78
CA CYS A 204 -6.21 -17.39 15.04
C CYS A 204 -6.49 -15.90 15.29
N PHE A 205 -7.25 -15.59 16.34
CA PHE A 205 -7.57 -14.21 16.69
C PHE A 205 -6.52 -13.51 17.55
N SER A 206 -5.48 -14.21 18.00
CA SER A 206 -4.43 -13.67 18.87
C SER A 206 -3.79 -12.41 18.29
N ASN A 207 -3.76 -11.33 19.08
CA ASN A 207 -3.25 -10.01 18.68
C ASN A 207 -3.90 -9.45 17.38
N GLY A 208 -5.10 -9.94 17.07
CA GLY A 208 -5.92 -9.55 15.94
C GLY A 208 -6.32 -8.08 16.03
N SER A 209 -6.22 -7.34 14.92
CA SER A 209 -6.68 -5.94 14.88
C SER A 209 -8.12 -5.88 14.38
N ILE A 210 -9.02 -5.30 15.17
CA ILE A 210 -10.44 -5.14 14.79
C ILE A 210 -10.57 -4.32 13.51
N GLY A 211 -9.78 -3.24 13.38
CA GLY A 211 -9.71 -2.47 12.14
C GLY A 211 -9.27 -3.29 10.93
N ASN A 212 -8.32 -4.23 11.09
CA ASN A 212 -7.93 -5.13 9.99
C ASN A 212 -9.06 -6.09 9.61
N PHE A 213 -9.81 -6.61 10.58
CA PHE A 213 -10.95 -7.50 10.33
C PHE A 213 -12.10 -6.79 9.65
N PHE A 214 -12.44 -5.57 10.10
CA PHE A 214 -13.40 -4.70 9.45
C PHE A 214 -12.99 -4.41 8.00
N PHE A 215 -11.73 -4.02 7.81
CA PHE A 215 -11.18 -3.72 6.49
C PHE A 215 -11.21 -4.94 5.56
N ALA A 216 -10.79 -6.11 6.04
CA ALA A 216 -10.81 -7.35 5.28
C ALA A 216 -12.25 -7.77 4.92
N GLY A 217 -13.19 -7.65 5.86
CA GLY A 217 -14.61 -7.87 5.61
C GLY A 217 -15.16 -6.98 4.50
N ALA A 218 -14.87 -5.67 4.56
CA ALA A 218 -15.26 -4.71 3.53
C ALA A 218 -14.64 -5.03 2.16
N ARG A 219 -13.34 -5.32 2.11
CA ARG A 219 -12.64 -5.67 0.87
C ARG A 219 -13.26 -6.91 0.20
N ILE A 220 -13.49 -7.97 0.96
CA ILE A 220 -14.05 -9.22 0.43
C ILE A 220 -15.51 -9.00 0.00
N PHE A 221 -16.26 -8.16 0.70
CA PHE A 221 -17.62 -7.82 0.29
C PHE A 221 -17.64 -7.05 -1.04
N PHE A 222 -16.84 -5.99 -1.16
CA PHE A 222 -16.81 -5.17 -2.36
C PHE A 222 -16.04 -5.77 -3.53
N GLN A 223 -15.20 -6.78 -3.28
CA GLN A 223 -14.19 -7.26 -4.24
C GLN A 223 -13.33 -6.11 -4.76
N SER A 224 -13.00 -5.15 -3.89
CA SER A 224 -12.23 -3.95 -4.24
C SER A 224 -11.50 -3.42 -3.02
N LEU A 225 -10.17 -3.31 -3.13
CA LEU A 225 -9.33 -2.67 -2.12
C LEU A 225 -9.66 -1.19 -1.99
N ASP A 226 -9.76 -0.46 -3.10
CA ASP A 226 -10.05 0.97 -3.11
C ASP A 226 -11.42 1.29 -2.49
N ALA A 227 -12.45 0.48 -2.76
CA ALA A 227 -13.77 0.66 -2.13
C ALA A 227 -13.74 0.43 -0.61
N ALA A 228 -12.97 -0.55 -0.14
CA ALA A 228 -12.79 -0.79 1.29
C ALA A 228 -12.06 0.36 1.98
N ILE A 229 -11.03 0.92 1.34
CA ILE A 229 -10.34 2.13 1.83
C ILE A 229 -11.29 3.31 1.91
N PHE A 230 -12.11 3.51 0.88
CA PHE A 230 -13.11 4.58 0.87
C PHE A 230 -14.10 4.43 2.03
N LEU A 231 -14.65 3.23 2.24
CA LEU A 231 -15.53 2.97 3.37
C LEU A 231 -14.84 3.25 4.72
N PHE A 232 -13.62 2.72 4.91
CA PHE A 232 -12.87 2.95 6.15
C PHE A 232 -12.64 4.45 6.38
N SER A 233 -12.32 5.19 5.32
CA SER A 233 -12.10 6.64 5.37
C SER A 233 -13.36 7.43 5.75
N ARG A 234 -14.54 6.96 5.33
CA ARG A 234 -15.83 7.56 5.73
C ARG A 234 -16.19 7.23 7.17
N VAL A 235 -16.03 5.98 7.58
CA VAL A 235 -16.28 5.54 8.97
C VAL A 235 -15.30 6.18 9.96
N SER A 236 -14.06 6.46 9.54
CA SER A 236 -13.07 7.11 10.40
C SER A 236 -13.08 8.64 10.29
N GLU A 237 -14.02 9.22 9.52
CA GLU A 237 -14.12 10.66 9.28
C GLU A 237 -12.79 11.32 8.85
N ILE A 238 -12.02 10.63 8.00
CA ILE A 238 -10.76 11.16 7.45
C ILE A 238 -11.06 12.44 6.64
N PRO A 239 -10.24 13.52 6.80
CA PRO A 239 -10.38 14.75 6.03
C PRO A 239 -10.51 14.48 4.53
N ARG A 240 -11.43 15.17 3.85
CA ARG A 240 -11.79 14.86 2.46
C ARG A 240 -10.64 15.05 1.47
N GLU A 241 -9.70 15.95 1.80
CA GLU A 241 -8.52 16.25 1.00
C GLU A 241 -7.36 15.27 1.25
N SER A 242 -7.45 14.46 2.31
CA SER A 242 -6.45 13.44 2.64
C SER A 242 -6.80 12.13 1.94
N LEU A 243 -5.87 11.60 1.16
CA LEU A 243 -6.03 10.35 0.44
C LEU A 243 -5.12 9.29 1.06
N VAL A 244 -5.65 8.09 1.28
CA VAL A 244 -4.85 6.90 1.58
C VAL A 244 -4.93 6.02 0.34
N LEU A 245 -3.80 5.84 -0.33
CA LEU A 245 -3.75 5.17 -1.63
C LEU A 245 -2.90 3.90 -1.52
N PRO A 246 -3.44 2.73 -1.90
CA PRO A 246 -2.61 1.56 -2.11
C PRO A 246 -1.81 1.81 -3.38
N VAL A 247 -0.50 1.54 -3.33
CA VAL A 247 0.34 1.74 -4.51
C VAL A 247 -0.03 0.78 -5.66
N ILE A 248 -0.63 -0.37 -5.34
CA ILE A 248 -1.19 -1.33 -6.29
C ILE A 248 -2.65 -1.60 -5.89
N SER A 249 -3.57 -1.39 -6.83
CA SER A 249 -4.98 -1.76 -6.67
C SER A 249 -5.18 -3.22 -7.10
N THR A 250 -5.11 -4.14 -6.13
CA THR A 250 -5.33 -5.58 -6.38
C THR A 250 -6.21 -6.21 -5.30
N ASN A 251 -6.87 -7.32 -5.64
CA ASN A 251 -7.51 -8.21 -4.68
C ASN A 251 -6.68 -9.47 -4.41
N ASP A 252 -5.55 -9.63 -5.09
CA ASP A 252 -4.67 -10.78 -5.00
C ASP A 252 -3.55 -10.56 -3.99
N ARG A 253 -2.99 -11.67 -3.52
CA ARG A 253 -1.81 -11.63 -2.67
C ARG A 253 -0.58 -11.30 -3.51
N LEU A 254 0.18 -10.30 -3.09
CA LEU A 254 1.49 -10.00 -3.64
C LEU A 254 2.55 -10.26 -2.57
N THR A 255 3.63 -10.93 -2.98
CA THR A 255 4.76 -11.20 -2.08
C THR A 255 5.93 -10.33 -2.48
N LEU A 256 6.55 -9.64 -1.52
CA LEU A 256 7.78 -8.91 -1.74
C LEU A 256 8.97 -9.87 -1.68
N GLY A 257 9.89 -9.77 -2.63
CA GLY A 257 11.20 -10.41 -2.59
C GLY A 257 12.32 -9.39 -2.63
N CYS A 258 13.50 -9.77 -2.14
CA CYS A 258 14.73 -9.01 -2.36
C CYS A 258 15.86 -9.91 -2.83
N GLU A 259 16.75 -9.37 -3.64
CA GLU A 259 18.03 -9.97 -4.03
C GLU A 259 19.14 -9.22 -3.31
N LEU A 260 20.07 -9.94 -2.69
CA LEU A 260 21.27 -9.39 -2.05
C LEU A 260 22.44 -9.34 -3.05
N TRP A 261 23.48 -8.57 -2.73
CA TRP A 261 24.67 -8.46 -3.59
C TRP A 261 25.47 -9.76 -3.77
N ASP A 262 25.29 -10.74 -2.88
CA ASP A 262 25.90 -12.08 -3.00
C ASP A 262 25.05 -13.05 -3.84
N GLY A 263 23.91 -12.59 -4.37
CA GLY A 263 22.96 -13.39 -5.15
C GLY A 263 21.89 -14.12 -4.33
N THR A 264 21.93 -14.01 -2.99
CA THR A 264 20.89 -14.58 -2.11
C THR A 264 19.55 -13.91 -2.37
N ILE A 265 18.47 -14.70 -2.40
CA ILE A 265 17.10 -14.18 -2.54
C ILE A 265 16.29 -14.49 -1.30
N ILE A 266 15.69 -13.45 -0.72
CA ILE A 266 14.81 -13.53 0.44
C ILE A 266 13.38 -13.24 -0.02
N ARG A 267 12.42 -14.01 0.46
CA ARG A 267 11.00 -13.87 0.13
C ARG A 267 10.18 -13.57 1.38
N GLY A 268 9.23 -12.66 1.24
CA GLY A 268 8.39 -12.18 2.32
C GLY A 268 8.98 -10.92 2.96
N GLN A 269 8.11 -9.96 3.24
CA GLN A 269 8.51 -8.66 3.78
C GLN A 269 9.10 -8.80 5.19
N ASN A 270 8.51 -9.66 6.03
CA ASN A 270 9.04 -9.95 7.35
C ASN A 270 10.37 -10.69 7.31
N GLU A 271 10.60 -11.63 6.40
CA GLU A 271 11.89 -12.33 6.33
C GLU A 271 13.04 -11.37 5.98
N ILE A 272 12.73 -10.33 5.20
CA ILE A 272 13.68 -9.25 4.86
C ILE A 272 13.95 -8.39 6.10
N SER A 273 12.91 -7.93 6.78
CA SER A 273 12.99 -6.87 7.80
C SER A 273 13.08 -7.37 9.26
N HIS A 274 12.30 -8.39 9.62
CA HIS A 274 12.10 -8.92 10.97
C HIS A 274 11.75 -10.44 10.93
N PRO A 275 12.68 -11.34 10.59
CA PRO A 275 12.37 -12.77 10.47
C PRO A 275 11.96 -13.35 11.82
N THR A 276 10.95 -14.22 11.82
CA THR A 276 10.37 -14.77 13.05
C THR A 276 11.13 -15.97 13.62
N ASN A 277 12.16 -16.50 12.95
CA ASN A 277 12.90 -17.71 13.37
C ASN A 277 11.97 -18.89 13.75
N GLY A 278 10.75 -18.95 13.20
CA GLY A 278 9.74 -19.95 13.56
C GLY A 278 9.03 -19.75 14.91
N ARG A 279 9.21 -18.60 15.59
CA ARG A 279 8.53 -18.28 16.85
C ARG A 279 7.21 -17.54 16.59
N THR A 280 6.16 -17.94 17.30
CA THR A 280 4.79 -17.39 17.22
C THR A 280 4.58 -16.12 18.06
N GLU A 281 5.63 -15.58 18.66
CA GLU A 281 5.55 -14.38 19.50
C GLU A 281 5.30 -13.12 18.65
N PRO A 282 4.64 -12.08 19.20
CA PRO A 282 4.48 -10.81 18.51
C PRO A 282 5.84 -10.26 18.08
N ILE A 283 5.99 -9.99 16.77
CA ILE A 283 7.24 -9.49 16.17
C ILE A 283 7.64 -8.21 16.87
N ASN A 284 8.77 -8.25 17.56
CA ASN A 284 9.37 -7.06 18.11
C ASN A 284 10.14 -6.31 17.00
N LYS A 285 9.55 -5.21 16.51
CA LYS A 285 10.15 -4.32 15.51
C LYS A 285 11.24 -3.39 16.07
N ASP A 286 11.74 -3.68 17.27
CA ASP A 286 12.87 -2.95 17.85
C ASP A 286 14.12 -3.13 16.97
N SER A 287 14.70 -2.00 16.57
CA SER A 287 15.92 -1.93 15.74
C SER A 287 17.15 -2.70 16.31
N ALA A 288 17.13 -3.07 17.60
CA ALA A 288 18.18 -3.83 18.27
C ALA A 288 17.95 -5.36 18.30
N SER A 289 16.79 -5.86 17.85
CA SER A 289 16.42 -7.28 18.02
C SER A 289 16.89 -8.20 16.89
N CYS A 290 17.29 -7.64 15.74
CA CYS A 290 17.64 -8.40 14.53
C CYS A 290 19.10 -8.21 14.11
N SER A 291 19.77 -9.32 13.75
CA SER A 291 21.08 -9.28 13.11
C SER A 291 20.97 -8.66 11.71
N ALA A 292 22.01 -7.93 11.30
CA ALA A 292 22.14 -7.43 9.94
C ALA A 292 22.06 -8.57 8.90
N LEU A 293 21.63 -8.25 7.69
CA LEU A 293 21.67 -9.17 6.56
C LEU A 293 23.12 -9.58 6.24
N PRO A 294 23.34 -10.81 5.73
CA PRO A 294 24.68 -11.30 5.38
C PRO A 294 25.35 -10.49 4.26
N SER A 295 24.53 -9.86 3.42
CA SER A 295 24.95 -8.97 2.35
C SER A 295 23.90 -7.87 2.17
N ARG A 296 24.31 -6.72 1.60
CA ARG A 296 23.39 -5.60 1.36
C ARG A 296 22.33 -6.00 0.33
N ILE A 297 21.14 -5.44 0.47
CA ILE A 297 20.09 -5.58 -0.55
C ILE A 297 20.57 -4.88 -1.83
N ARG A 298 20.48 -5.58 -2.95
CA ARG A 298 20.74 -5.08 -4.30
C ARG A 298 19.48 -4.51 -4.93
N ARG A 299 18.36 -5.22 -4.82
CA ARG A 299 17.04 -4.77 -5.32
C ARG A 299 15.89 -5.46 -4.61
N VAL A 300 14.70 -4.88 -4.73
CA VAL A 300 13.41 -5.50 -4.34
C VAL A 300 12.51 -5.67 -5.57
N PHE A 301 11.61 -6.64 -5.51
CA PHE A 301 10.68 -6.94 -6.60
C PHE A 301 9.44 -7.69 -6.08
N TYR A 302 8.36 -7.67 -6.85
CA TYR A 302 7.14 -8.41 -6.53
C TYR A 302 7.17 -9.82 -7.10
N MET A 303 6.55 -10.75 -6.40
CA MET A 303 6.47 -12.17 -6.77
C MET A 303 5.02 -12.66 -6.70
N SER A 304 4.64 -13.54 -7.64
CA SER A 304 3.35 -14.26 -7.60
C SER A 304 3.43 -15.53 -6.75
N SER A 305 2.30 -15.92 -6.16
CA SER A 305 2.12 -17.18 -5.44
C SER A 305 1.88 -18.39 -6.35
N GLU A 306 1.58 -18.22 -7.64
CA GLU A 306 1.15 -19.31 -8.54
C GLU A 306 2.29 -20.03 -9.28
N GLY A 307 3.55 -19.69 -9.00
CA GLY A 307 4.71 -20.29 -9.67
C GLY A 307 5.24 -21.56 -9.00
N SER A 308 5.31 -22.67 -9.74
CA SER A 308 5.94 -23.92 -9.29
C SER A 308 7.49 -23.87 -9.26
N ASN A 309 8.10 -22.81 -9.77
CA ASN A 309 9.54 -22.64 -9.83
C ASN A 309 10.01 -21.52 -8.90
N LEU A 310 11.26 -21.66 -8.42
CA LEU A 310 11.97 -20.58 -7.76
C LEU A 310 12.00 -19.35 -8.70
N LEU A 311 11.33 -18.24 -8.33
CA LEU A 311 11.46 -16.87 -8.85
C LEU A 311 10.53 -16.47 -10.01
N HIS A 312 9.21 -16.56 -9.83
CA HIS A 312 8.30 -15.85 -10.74
C HIS A 312 8.11 -14.38 -10.29
N GLU A 313 9.08 -13.54 -10.64
CA GLU A 313 8.94 -12.08 -10.55
C GLU A 313 7.72 -11.62 -11.37
N VAL A 314 6.96 -10.69 -10.83
CA VAL A 314 5.79 -10.09 -11.49
C VAL A 314 5.89 -8.58 -11.47
N PHE A 315 5.18 -7.97 -12.42
CA PHE A 315 5.22 -6.54 -12.68
C PHE A 315 3.82 -5.94 -12.50
N PRO A 316 3.32 -5.82 -11.26
CA PRO A 316 2.01 -5.23 -11.03
C PRO A 316 2.00 -3.78 -11.52
N GLU A 317 0.86 -3.36 -12.05
CA GLU A 317 0.64 -1.97 -12.45
C GLU A 317 0.42 -1.09 -11.21
N ALA A 318 0.97 0.13 -11.26
CA ALA A 318 0.70 1.12 -10.22
C ALA A 318 -0.77 1.56 -10.25
N ASN A 319 -1.32 1.89 -9.09
CA ASN A 319 -2.66 2.46 -8.98
C ASN A 319 -2.74 3.76 -9.82
N PRO A 320 -3.63 3.86 -10.82
CA PRO A 320 -3.74 5.05 -11.66
C PRO A 320 -3.97 6.35 -10.88
N THR A 321 -4.65 6.26 -9.73
CA THR A 321 -4.88 7.42 -8.85
C THR A 321 -3.57 7.95 -8.28
N VAL A 322 -2.60 7.07 -7.99
CA VAL A 322 -1.25 7.48 -7.53
C VAL A 322 -0.52 8.25 -8.63
N LEU A 323 -0.55 7.75 -9.87
CA LEU A 323 0.05 8.43 -11.02
C LEU A 323 -0.60 9.80 -11.28
N GLU A 324 -1.93 9.87 -11.16
CA GLU A 324 -2.66 11.13 -11.25
C GLU A 324 -2.23 12.12 -10.16
N GLN A 325 -2.09 11.69 -8.91
CA GLN A 325 -1.64 12.56 -7.83
C GLN A 325 -0.19 13.03 -8.03
N LEU A 326 0.72 12.17 -8.48
CA LEU A 326 2.10 12.55 -8.81
C LEU A 326 2.17 13.71 -9.81
N SER A 327 1.23 13.78 -10.76
CA SER A 327 1.15 14.87 -11.74
C SER A 327 0.64 16.20 -11.17
N LYS A 328 -0.01 16.19 -9.99
CA LYS A 328 -0.76 17.33 -9.44
C LYS A 328 -0.15 17.93 -8.18
N VAL A 329 0.55 17.14 -7.37
CA VAL A 329 1.07 17.62 -6.07
C VAL A 329 2.19 18.64 -6.20
N ASP A 330 2.34 19.47 -5.18
CA ASP A 330 3.38 20.49 -5.09
C ASP A 330 4.70 19.94 -4.53
N CYS A 331 4.68 18.80 -3.85
CA CYS A 331 5.86 18.20 -3.25
C CYS A 331 5.71 16.68 -3.13
N ILE A 332 6.80 15.95 -3.39
CA ILE A 332 6.90 14.51 -3.19
C ILE A 332 7.81 14.26 -1.99
N VAL A 333 7.37 13.43 -1.05
CA VAL A 333 8.12 13.08 0.15
C VAL A 333 8.35 11.58 0.19
N TYR A 334 9.61 11.18 0.33
CA TYR A 334 10.00 9.83 0.70
C TYR A 334 10.16 9.80 2.22
N ALA A 335 9.15 9.26 2.90
CA ALA A 335 9.09 9.31 4.35
C ALA A 335 10.15 8.41 5.01
N MET A 336 10.38 8.65 6.30
CA MET A 336 11.20 7.76 7.12
C MET A 336 10.48 6.42 7.37
N GLY A 337 11.26 5.36 7.51
CA GLY A 337 10.79 3.98 7.62
C GLY A 337 11.74 3.02 6.92
N SER A 338 11.40 1.73 6.92
CA SER A 338 12.24 0.71 6.29
C SER A 338 12.39 0.96 4.79
N LEU A 339 13.63 1.15 4.35
CA LEU A 339 13.93 1.61 3.00
C LEU A 339 13.42 0.61 1.95
N TYR A 340 13.77 -0.67 2.10
CA TYR A 340 13.50 -1.68 1.09
C TYR A 340 12.14 -2.37 1.27
N THR A 341 11.57 -2.36 2.47
CA THR A 341 10.27 -3.00 2.73
C THR A 341 9.09 -2.05 2.87
N SER A 342 9.30 -0.74 2.99
CA SER A 342 8.22 0.27 3.04
C SER A 342 8.25 1.23 1.85
N ILE A 343 9.43 1.79 1.53
CA ILE A 343 9.55 2.85 0.52
C ILE A 343 9.72 2.25 -0.88
N CYS A 344 10.83 1.53 -1.11
CA CYS A 344 11.17 0.96 -2.42
C CYS A 344 10.09 0.07 -3.07
N PRO A 345 9.26 -0.71 -2.35
CA PRO A 345 8.20 -1.49 -2.98
C PRO A 345 7.20 -0.63 -3.74
N SER A 346 6.97 0.61 -3.28
CA SER A 346 6.11 1.56 -3.99
C SER A 346 6.80 2.18 -5.21
N LEU A 347 8.13 2.24 -5.20
CA LEU A 347 8.92 2.96 -6.20
C LEU A 347 9.35 2.10 -7.39
N VAL A 348 9.44 0.78 -7.22
CA VAL A 348 9.86 -0.16 -8.26
C VAL A 348 8.84 -0.33 -9.39
N LEU A 349 7.63 0.19 -9.22
CA LEU A 349 6.53 0.00 -10.17
C LEU A 349 6.70 0.86 -11.43
N HIS A 350 6.21 0.34 -12.55
CA HIS A 350 6.18 1.06 -13.81
C HIS A 350 5.34 2.33 -13.71
N GLY A 351 5.81 3.39 -14.36
CA GLY A 351 5.16 4.70 -14.36
C GLY A 351 5.52 5.58 -13.17
N ILE A 352 5.97 5.03 -12.03
CA ILE A 352 6.31 5.83 -10.84
C ILE A 352 7.59 6.64 -11.08
N GLY A 353 8.69 6.00 -11.49
CA GLY A 353 9.94 6.68 -11.84
C GLY A 353 9.74 7.74 -12.91
N GLU A 354 9.06 7.38 -13.99
CA GLU A 354 8.75 8.29 -15.10
C GLU A 354 7.97 9.52 -14.63
N SER A 355 6.92 9.31 -13.83
CA SER A 355 6.08 10.39 -13.32
C SER A 355 6.87 11.32 -12.41
N ILE A 356 7.69 10.79 -11.49
CA ILE A 356 8.48 11.61 -10.57
C ILE A 356 9.56 12.41 -11.32
N ALA A 357 10.32 11.75 -12.21
CA ALA A 357 11.42 12.41 -12.95
C ALA A 357 10.90 13.57 -13.81
N SER A 358 9.71 13.44 -14.40
CA SER A 358 9.10 14.47 -15.25
C SER A 358 8.71 15.76 -14.52
N ARG A 359 8.71 15.79 -13.19
CA ARG A 359 8.19 16.90 -12.38
C ARG A 359 9.34 17.79 -11.87
N ALA A 360 9.28 19.09 -12.12
CA ALA A 360 10.21 20.07 -11.53
C ALA A 360 9.63 20.65 -10.23
N ILE A 361 9.49 19.81 -9.20
CA ILE A 361 8.93 20.17 -7.89
C ILE A 361 9.85 19.69 -6.75
N PRO A 362 9.67 20.16 -5.50
CA PRO A 362 10.37 19.59 -4.35
C PRO A 362 10.14 18.07 -4.24
N LYS A 363 11.24 17.33 -4.05
CA LYS A 363 11.30 15.87 -3.87
C LYS A 363 12.24 15.59 -2.70
N VAL A 364 11.64 15.37 -1.54
CA VAL A 364 12.33 15.43 -0.25
C VAL A 364 12.45 14.04 0.34
N LEU A 365 13.67 13.60 0.64
CA LEU A 365 13.94 12.39 1.39
C LEU A 365 14.05 12.71 2.88
N LEU A 366 13.25 12.04 3.71
CA LEU A 366 13.38 12.05 5.16
C LEU A 366 14.30 10.90 5.58
N LEU A 367 15.54 11.22 5.97
CA LEU A 367 16.52 10.21 6.33
C LEU A 367 16.16 9.53 7.66
N ASN A 368 16.34 8.22 7.74
CA ASN A 368 16.19 7.50 9.00
C ASN A 368 17.24 7.97 10.02
N GLY A 369 16.87 8.11 11.29
CA GLY A 369 17.82 8.46 12.35
C GLY A 369 18.63 7.30 12.89
N SER A 370 18.30 6.06 12.53
CA SER A 370 19.03 4.86 12.94
C SER A 370 19.00 3.81 11.84
N HIS A 371 20.02 2.95 11.82
CA HIS A 371 20.04 1.79 10.93
C HIS A 371 19.07 0.72 11.42
N ASP A 372 18.49 0.02 10.46
CA ASP A 372 17.79 -1.24 10.67
C ASP A 372 18.56 -2.38 9.99
N ARG A 373 17.98 -3.58 10.04
CA ARG A 373 18.51 -4.79 9.41
C ARG A 373 18.80 -4.62 7.91
N GLU A 374 17.99 -3.81 7.22
CA GLU A 374 18.02 -3.63 5.76
C GLU A 374 19.12 -2.65 5.32
N THR A 375 19.41 -1.67 6.17
CA THR A 375 20.22 -0.49 5.83
C THR A 375 21.56 -0.43 6.56
N ALA A 376 21.96 -1.51 7.22
CA ALA A 376 23.22 -1.61 7.94
C ALA A 376 24.42 -1.20 7.06
N GLY A 377 25.12 -0.14 7.47
CA GLY A 377 26.30 0.39 6.80
C GLY A 377 26.03 1.25 5.56
N LEU A 378 24.78 1.58 5.23
CA LEU A 378 24.48 2.57 4.20
C LEU A 378 24.77 4.00 4.71
N SER A 379 25.33 4.85 3.87
CA SER A 379 25.36 6.30 4.10
C SER A 379 24.11 6.97 3.51
N ALA A 380 23.95 8.27 3.74
CA ALA A 380 22.87 9.06 3.15
C ALA A 380 22.85 8.96 1.61
N SER A 381 24.02 9.00 0.96
CA SER A 381 24.11 8.78 -0.50
C SER A 381 23.69 7.36 -0.90
N GLY A 382 23.90 6.36 -0.03
CA GLY A 382 23.42 4.99 -0.22
C GLY A 382 21.88 4.88 -0.22
N PHE A 383 21.19 5.66 0.62
CA PHE A 383 19.72 5.74 0.58
C PHE A 383 19.23 6.36 -0.73
N VAL A 384 19.90 7.44 -1.17
CA VAL A 384 19.61 8.08 -2.46
C VAL A 384 19.81 7.11 -3.62
N THR A 385 20.91 6.36 -3.63
CA THR A 385 21.18 5.33 -4.65
C THR A 385 20.08 4.28 -4.65
N ALA A 386 19.69 3.74 -3.49
CA ALA A 386 18.66 2.71 -3.40
C ALA A 386 17.30 3.18 -3.95
N ILE A 387 16.89 4.41 -3.63
CA ILE A 387 15.66 5.02 -4.17
C ILE A 387 15.78 5.23 -5.68
N THR A 388 16.91 5.75 -6.14
CA THR A 388 17.18 5.96 -7.57
C THR A 388 17.14 4.65 -8.34
N ASP A 389 17.75 3.60 -7.79
CA ASP A 389 17.80 2.27 -8.41
C ASP A 389 16.44 1.59 -8.45
N ALA A 390 15.62 1.77 -7.41
CA ALA A 390 14.23 1.29 -7.42
C ALA A 390 13.42 2.00 -8.50
N LEU A 391 13.46 3.34 -8.56
CA LEU A 391 12.72 4.15 -9.54
C LEU A 391 13.19 3.90 -10.98
N ASN A 392 14.50 3.75 -11.18
CA ASN A 392 15.07 3.41 -12.47
C ASN A 392 14.92 1.93 -12.82
N ARG A 393 14.55 1.07 -11.86
CA ARG A 393 14.59 -0.39 -12.01
C ARG A 393 15.94 -0.86 -12.53
N THR A 394 17.03 -0.30 -12.00
CA THR A 394 18.42 -0.47 -12.50
C THR A 394 18.81 -1.93 -12.68
N TYR A 395 18.36 -2.80 -11.78
CA TYR A 395 18.69 -4.22 -11.75
C TYR A 395 17.52 -5.12 -12.19
N GLY A 396 16.45 -4.56 -12.74
CA GLY A 396 15.28 -5.29 -13.25
C GLY A 396 15.38 -5.63 -14.73
N ASP A 397 14.24 -5.68 -15.41
CA ASP A 397 14.17 -5.86 -16.87
C ASP A 397 14.88 -4.69 -17.59
N PRO A 398 15.97 -4.95 -18.35
CA PRO A 398 16.73 -3.90 -19.04
C PRO A 398 15.87 -3.07 -20.01
N VAL A 399 14.82 -3.66 -20.59
CA VAL A 399 13.93 -2.97 -21.55
C VAL A 399 13.07 -1.92 -20.84
N LYS A 400 12.75 -2.14 -19.56
CA LYS A 400 11.89 -1.27 -18.75
C LYS A 400 12.68 -0.39 -17.77
N SER A 401 14.01 -0.50 -17.80
CA SER A 401 14.91 0.31 -16.98
C SER A 401 14.99 1.75 -17.47
N LEU A 402 15.13 2.68 -16.54
CA LEU A 402 15.39 4.10 -16.80
C LEU A 402 16.85 4.42 -16.46
N LYS A 403 17.31 5.61 -16.89
CA LYS A 403 18.67 6.10 -16.63
C LYS A 403 18.68 7.53 -16.13
N ASN A 404 17.65 7.92 -15.37
CA ASN A 404 17.55 9.26 -14.82
C ASN A 404 18.57 9.42 -13.68
N PRO A 405 19.26 10.57 -13.57
CA PRO A 405 20.17 10.84 -12.46
C PRO A 405 19.41 10.94 -11.12
N PRO A 406 20.08 10.73 -9.97
CA PRO A 406 19.45 10.84 -8.65
C PRO A 406 18.76 12.19 -8.39
N SER A 407 19.31 13.29 -8.92
CA SER A 407 18.74 14.64 -8.80
C SER A 407 17.34 14.79 -9.42
N ASP A 408 16.97 13.92 -10.36
CA ASP A 408 15.63 13.89 -10.94
C ASP A 408 14.62 13.25 -9.99
N TYR A 409 15.07 12.55 -8.95
CA TYR A 409 14.21 11.90 -7.96
C TYR A 409 14.26 12.54 -6.60
N ILE A 410 15.41 13.07 -6.19
CA ILE A 410 15.60 13.68 -4.86
C ILE A 410 16.37 14.98 -5.04
N ASN A 411 15.83 16.06 -4.50
CA ASN A 411 16.49 17.38 -4.53
C ASN A 411 16.79 17.95 -3.14
N ALA A 412 16.19 17.39 -2.08
CA ALA A 412 16.54 17.74 -0.71
C ALA A 412 16.53 16.52 0.22
N LEU A 413 17.45 16.51 1.20
CA LEU A 413 17.46 15.57 2.31
C LEU A 413 17.17 16.31 3.61
N LEU A 414 16.26 15.77 4.41
CA LEU A 414 16.11 16.13 5.81
C LEU A 414 16.79 15.08 6.67
N VAL A 415 17.71 15.54 7.52
CA VAL A 415 18.59 14.69 8.33
C VAL A 415 18.25 14.94 9.80
N PRO A 416 17.85 13.91 10.57
CA PRO A 416 17.63 14.09 11.99
C PRO A 416 18.98 14.32 12.69
N ARG A 417 19.07 15.34 13.54
CA ARG A 417 20.25 15.58 14.39
C ARG A 417 20.55 14.34 15.22
N ASP A 418 21.83 14.12 15.52
CA ASP A 418 22.30 12.95 16.28
C ASP A 418 21.95 11.59 15.64
N GLY A 419 21.48 11.60 14.38
CA GLY A 419 21.22 10.41 13.59
C GLY A 419 22.48 9.58 13.38
N ARG A 420 22.31 8.26 13.33
CA ARG A 420 23.43 7.30 13.18
C ARG A 420 23.84 7.05 11.73
N VAL A 421 23.00 7.43 10.76
CA VAL A 421 23.28 7.27 9.34
C VAL A 421 24.32 8.31 8.91
N PRO A 422 25.50 7.89 8.42
CA PRO A 422 26.54 8.84 8.00
C PRO A 422 26.06 9.72 6.84
N VAL A 423 26.28 11.03 6.95
CA VAL A 423 25.96 12.00 5.88
C VAL A 423 27.24 12.35 5.12
N ASP A 424 27.44 11.67 4.00
CA ASP A 424 28.60 11.80 3.12
C ASP A 424 28.36 12.87 2.05
N ILE A 425 28.62 14.13 2.42
CA ILE A 425 28.32 15.34 1.63
C ILE A 425 28.94 15.30 0.22
N GLU A 426 30.18 14.84 0.08
CA GLU A 426 30.85 14.77 -1.23
C GLU A 426 30.14 13.79 -2.18
N CYS A 427 29.72 12.62 -1.67
CA CYS A 427 28.96 11.64 -2.44
C CYS A 427 27.57 12.17 -2.81
N LEU A 428 26.89 12.84 -1.88
CA LEU A 428 25.59 13.49 -2.15
C LEU A 428 25.72 14.58 -3.23
N ALA A 429 26.78 15.40 -3.17
CA ALA A 429 27.05 16.42 -4.18
C ALA A 429 27.33 15.78 -5.56
N ALA A 430 28.06 14.67 -5.60
CA ALA A 430 28.28 13.90 -6.84
C ALA A 430 26.98 13.30 -7.42
N GLN A 431 25.98 13.04 -6.58
CA GLN A 431 24.63 12.64 -6.98
C GLN A 431 23.73 13.82 -7.37
N GLY A 432 24.26 15.06 -7.34
CA GLY A 432 23.52 16.28 -7.65
C GLY A 432 22.66 16.81 -6.50
N ILE A 433 22.88 16.35 -5.27
CA ILE A 433 22.10 16.75 -4.11
C ILE A 433 22.90 17.70 -3.22
N PHE A 434 22.56 18.98 -3.33
CA PHE A 434 23.26 20.07 -2.63
C PHE A 434 22.52 20.55 -1.37
N ARG A 435 21.30 20.06 -1.14
CA ARG A 435 20.45 20.52 -0.04
C ARG A 435 20.23 19.41 0.99
N ALA A 436 21.12 19.32 1.98
CA ALA A 436 20.94 18.49 3.17
C ALA A 436 20.71 19.40 4.39
N VAL A 437 19.53 19.30 5.02
CA VAL A 437 19.13 20.17 6.13
C VAL A 437 19.00 19.34 7.41
N ASN A 438 19.73 19.74 8.44
CA ASN A 438 19.60 19.15 9.77
C ASN A 438 18.31 19.60 10.44
N VAL A 439 17.58 18.64 11.01
CA VAL A 439 16.30 18.83 11.70
C VAL A 439 16.44 18.29 13.12
N ASP A 440 15.88 18.99 14.10
CA ASP A 440 15.92 18.53 15.49
C ASP A 440 15.26 17.16 15.64
N SER A 441 15.75 16.38 16.60
CA SER A 441 15.43 14.98 16.77
C SER A 441 15.12 14.65 18.23
N LEU A 442 14.48 13.51 18.43
CA LEU A 442 14.15 12.93 19.73
C LEU A 442 14.73 11.51 19.78
N ARG A 443 15.07 11.05 20.98
CA ARG A 443 15.51 9.67 21.21
C ARG A 443 14.34 8.83 21.71
N ASP A 444 13.84 7.96 20.85
CA ASP A 444 12.89 6.91 21.21
C ASP A 444 13.64 5.68 21.75
N PRO A 445 13.23 5.11 22.91
CA PRO A 445 13.89 3.94 23.49
C PRO A 445 13.90 2.68 22.62
N LYS A 446 12.92 2.53 21.71
CA LYS A 446 12.70 1.32 20.88
C LYS A 446 13.30 1.44 19.49
N VAL A 447 13.07 2.59 18.85
CA VAL A 447 13.45 2.82 17.44
C VAL A 447 14.66 3.73 17.25
N GLY A 448 15.23 4.24 18.35
CA GLY A 448 16.43 5.08 18.31
C GLY A 448 16.11 6.54 18.01
N ILE A 449 16.89 7.17 17.13
CA ILE A 449 16.71 8.59 16.81
C ILE A 449 15.58 8.77 15.80
N ILE A 450 14.61 9.61 16.14
CA ILE A 450 13.48 9.99 15.29
C ILE A 450 13.44 11.51 15.15
N PHE A 451 12.78 12.02 14.12
CA PHE A 451 12.56 13.46 13.98
C PHE A 451 11.69 14.01 15.12
N ASP A 452 12.01 15.21 15.60
CA ASP A 452 11.03 16.01 16.32
C ASP A 452 9.90 16.40 15.32
N PRO A 453 8.64 16.00 15.57
CA PRO A 453 7.57 16.20 14.60
C PRO A 453 7.33 17.66 14.22
N LYS A 454 7.40 18.59 15.17
CA LYS A 454 7.16 20.02 14.91
C LYS A 454 8.28 20.61 14.07
N SER A 455 9.52 20.33 14.44
CA SER A 455 10.71 20.81 13.73
C SER A 455 10.74 20.28 12.30
N LEU A 456 10.42 19.00 12.10
CA LEU A 456 10.33 18.40 10.78
C LEU A 456 9.28 19.08 9.90
N ILE A 457 8.05 19.24 10.40
CA ILE A 457 6.98 19.84 9.61
C ILE A 457 7.27 21.31 9.31
N ASN A 458 7.86 22.05 10.24
CA ASN A 458 8.30 23.43 9.99
C ASN A 458 9.34 23.51 8.87
N VAL A 459 10.40 22.69 8.93
CA VAL A 459 11.44 22.68 7.90
C VAL A 459 10.90 22.22 6.55
N LEU A 460 10.06 21.19 6.53
CA LEU A 460 9.41 20.70 5.30
C LEU A 460 8.50 21.78 4.69
N THR A 461 7.75 22.52 5.50
CA THR A 461 6.88 23.59 5.02
C THR A 461 7.68 24.74 4.42
N ASN A 462 8.75 25.16 5.08
CA ASN A 462 9.65 26.21 4.56
C ASN A 462 10.28 25.80 3.23
N LEU A 463 10.75 24.55 3.13
CA LEU A 463 11.26 23.95 1.89
C LEU A 463 10.29 24.07 0.72
N VAL A 464 9.02 23.71 0.96
CA VAL A 464 7.99 23.73 -0.08
C VAL A 464 7.61 25.17 -0.46
N CYS A 465 7.61 26.10 0.51
CA CYS A 465 7.33 27.51 0.26
C CYS A 465 8.44 28.23 -0.52
N GLU A 466 9.72 27.97 -0.22
CA GLU A 466 10.86 28.62 -0.88
C GLU A 466 10.92 28.32 -2.39
N GLN A 467 10.61 27.08 -2.80
CA GLN A 467 10.63 26.71 -4.22
C GLN A 467 9.42 27.23 -5.02
N ARG A 468 8.36 27.71 -4.37
CA ARG A 468 7.25 28.39 -5.05
C ARG A 468 7.59 29.84 -5.45
N LEU A 469 8.65 30.41 -4.89
CA LEU A 469 9.08 31.80 -5.14
C LEU A 469 10.17 31.90 -6.22
N LEU A 470 10.67 30.76 -6.71
CA LEU A 470 11.62 30.63 -7.82
C LEU A 470 10.87 30.15 -9.06
#